data_AF-A0AAD3D1B8-F1
#
_entry.id   AF-A0AAD3D1B8-F1
#
_cell.length_a   1.000
_cell.length_b   1.000
_cell.length_c   1.000
_cell.angle_alpha   90.00
_cell.angle_beta   90.00
_cell.angle_gamma   90.00
#
_symmetry.space_group_name_H-M   'P 1'
#
loop_
_entity.id
_entity.type
_entity.pdbx_description
1 polymer ?
#
loop_
_entity_poly.entity_id
_entity_poly.type
_entity_poly.pdbx_seq_one_letter_code
_entity_poly.pdbx_strand_id
1 'polypeptide(L)'
;MSEVQTKKSVLLVPTIIVVILAALTPYINDTYRSLSQELLKKQLQVSVVEDFLKDPDFIAKVNNKTLWEACDKISSASESRFWYYPENEPNNIFEELTVKIYKDTPYWKQATAYEYWCNINDSSMRSGGVVWHTDRDEEVLATEHKLVFPIMGAVFYGYNETYEGGDFYIIDSVAFKKGSRSAEYTDRCDDKYGFCVSNYNLFSSNLANEALFVNTKFNTLLYANVTHFHKADRVLSGKRYALAVNANGRRPKNIEKAPSDDEMAMKAKGPLGNTVKTYENLSIRLGEAFV
;
A
#
# COMPACT_ATOMS: atom_id res chain seq x y z
N MET A 1 74.28 41.48 12.52
CA MET A 1 72.90 41.48 12.01
C MET A 1 72.41 40.04 12.04
N SER A 2 71.58 39.68 13.01
CA SER A 2 71.04 38.32 13.17
C SER A 2 69.62 38.28 12.59
N GLU A 3 69.44 37.45 11.57
CA GLU A 3 68.19 37.26 10.83
C GLU A 3 67.24 36.37 11.65
N VAL A 4 66.11 36.93 12.08
CA VAL A 4 65.09 36.22 12.87
C VAL A 4 64.21 35.42 11.90
N GLN A 5 64.42 34.10 11.82
CA GLN A 5 63.50 33.19 11.14
C GLN A 5 62.20 33.05 11.94
N THR A 6 61.16 33.77 11.54
CA THR A 6 59.79 33.53 12.01
C THR A 6 59.26 32.23 11.39
N LYS A 7 59.17 31.16 12.19
CA LYS A 7 58.45 29.93 11.83
C LYS A 7 56.98 30.27 11.58
N LYS A 8 56.55 30.24 10.32
CA LYS A 8 55.13 30.21 9.96
C LYS A 8 54.54 28.88 10.44
N SER A 9 53.88 28.91 11.60
CA SER A 9 52.98 27.86 12.04
C SER A 9 51.79 27.83 11.09
N VAL A 10 51.87 27.00 10.05
CA VAL A 10 50.79 26.77 9.10
C VAL A 10 49.60 26.19 9.88
N LEU A 11 48.47 26.90 9.87
CA LEU A 11 47.19 26.44 10.44
C LEU A 11 46.76 25.13 9.76
N LEU A 12 47.13 23.99 10.32
CA LEU A 12 46.65 22.65 9.90
C LEU A 12 45.32 22.26 10.55
N VAL A 13 44.89 22.98 11.59
CA VAL A 13 43.70 22.64 12.38
C VAL A 13 42.37 22.86 11.64
N PRO A 14 42.16 23.95 10.87
CA PRO A 14 40.87 24.17 10.19
C PRO A 14 40.57 23.14 9.12
N THR A 15 41.60 22.69 8.39
CA THR A 15 41.43 21.73 7.28
C THR A 15 41.03 20.34 7.79
N ILE A 16 41.60 19.88 8.89
CA ILE A 16 41.27 18.57 9.49
C ILE A 16 39.82 18.55 9.97
N ILE A 17 39.32 19.63 10.59
CA ILE A 17 37.93 19.72 11.05
C ILE A 17 36.95 19.71 9.87
N VAL A 18 37.24 20.43 8.79
CA VAL A 18 36.38 20.43 7.58
C VAL A 18 36.34 19.05 6.92
N VAL A 19 37.47 18.34 6.85
CA VAL A 19 37.51 16.97 6.28
C VAL A 19 36.73 15.99 7.16
N ILE A 20 36.83 16.09 8.48
CA ILE A 20 36.07 15.23 9.41
C ILE A 20 34.57 15.53 9.31
N LEU A 21 34.15 16.80 9.31
CA LEU A 21 32.74 17.17 9.17
C LEU A 21 32.16 16.72 7.82
N ALA A 22 32.90 16.89 6.72
CA ALA A 22 32.49 16.42 5.40
C ALA A 22 32.37 14.89 5.36
N ALA A 23 33.29 14.16 5.99
CA ALA A 23 33.24 12.71 6.09
C ALA A 23 32.10 12.19 6.98
N LEU A 24 31.71 12.94 8.01
CA LEU A 24 30.62 12.57 8.92
C LEU A 24 29.23 12.99 8.42
N THR A 25 29.14 13.96 7.51
CA THR A 25 27.86 14.47 6.98
C THR A 25 26.94 13.37 6.42
N PRO A 26 27.42 12.40 5.59
CA PRO A 26 26.57 11.32 5.09
C PRO A 26 25.99 10.46 6.23
N TYR A 27 26.80 10.11 7.22
CA TYR A 27 26.39 9.27 8.36
C TYR A 27 25.36 9.96 9.27
N ILE A 28 25.55 11.26 9.51
CA ILE A 28 24.61 12.07 10.29
C ILE A 28 23.27 12.16 9.54
N ASN A 29 23.32 12.36 8.21
CA ASN A 29 22.13 12.44 7.38
C ASN A 29 21.35 11.12 7.34
N ASP A 30 22.04 9.98 7.20
CA ASP A 30 21.39 8.66 7.16
C ASP A 30 20.75 8.30 8.51
N THR A 31 21.44 8.58 9.61
CA THR A 31 20.91 8.33 10.96
C THR A 31 19.70 9.21 11.24
N TYR A 32 19.78 10.51 10.93
CA TYR A 32 18.67 11.44 11.08
C TYR A 32 17.48 11.04 10.21
N ARG A 33 17.74 10.61 8.97
CA ARG A 33 16.70 10.11 8.06
C ARG A 33 16.04 8.85 8.59
N SER A 34 16.81 7.89 9.11
CA SER A 34 16.23 6.67 9.69
C SER A 34 15.34 6.99 10.90
N LEU A 35 15.82 7.83 11.83
CA LEU A 35 15.05 8.24 13.00
C LEU A 35 13.79 9.01 12.61
N SER A 36 13.88 9.92 11.63
CA SER A 36 12.72 10.67 11.16
C SER A 36 11.68 9.77 10.49
N GLN A 37 12.09 8.76 9.72
CA GLN A 37 11.17 7.79 9.13
C GLN A 37 10.47 6.93 10.19
N GLU A 38 11.16 6.49 11.24
CA GLU A 38 10.52 5.73 12.33
C GLU A 38 9.53 6.58 13.15
N LEU A 39 9.89 7.84 13.43
CA LEU A 39 8.95 8.78 14.06
C LEU A 39 7.72 9.02 13.17
N LEU A 40 7.94 9.18 11.86
CA LEU A 40 6.87 9.40 10.90
C LEU A 40 5.97 8.15 10.75
N LYS A 41 6.54 6.94 10.73
CA LYS A 41 5.77 5.68 10.79
C LYS A 41 4.86 5.64 12.00
N LYS A 42 5.38 5.96 13.19
CA LYS A 42 4.58 5.99 14.42
C LYS A 42 3.49 7.06 14.36
N GLN A 43 3.82 8.26 13.88
CA GLN A 43 2.86 9.35 13.73
C GLN A 43 1.73 8.99 12.76
N LEU A 44 2.06 8.38 11.61
CA LEU A 44 1.12 7.98 10.57
C LEU A 44 0.48 6.61 10.82
N GLN A 45 0.82 5.95 11.95
CA GLN A 45 0.36 4.62 12.32
C GLN A 45 0.58 3.58 11.21
N VAL A 46 1.80 3.55 10.68
CA VAL A 46 2.23 2.64 9.63
C VAL A 46 3.09 1.51 10.21
N SER A 47 2.79 0.28 9.82
CA SER A 47 3.57 -0.90 10.18
C SER A 47 3.89 -1.72 8.93
N VAL A 48 5.12 -2.21 8.82
CA VAL A 48 5.58 -3.05 7.72
C VAL A 48 6.04 -4.39 8.30
N VAL A 49 5.50 -5.48 7.77
CA VAL A 49 5.87 -6.84 8.13
C VAL A 49 6.45 -7.51 6.89
N GLU A 50 7.77 -7.67 6.88
CA GLU A 50 8.47 -8.46 5.88
C GLU A 50 8.29 -9.96 6.15
N ASP A 51 8.35 -10.76 5.08
CA ASP A 51 8.12 -12.21 5.12
C ASP A 51 6.82 -12.59 5.84
N PHE A 52 5.74 -11.87 5.60
CA PHE A 52 4.50 -11.98 6.37
C PHE A 52 3.96 -13.42 6.40
N LEU A 53 3.80 -14.05 5.24
CA LEU A 53 3.41 -15.45 5.15
C LEU A 53 4.60 -16.36 5.49
N LYS A 54 4.35 -17.34 6.36
CA LYS A 54 5.35 -18.35 6.78
C LYS A 54 5.05 -19.76 6.28
N ASP A 55 3.81 -20.01 5.88
CA ASP A 55 3.35 -21.32 5.39
C ASP A 55 3.74 -21.49 3.90
N PRO A 56 4.66 -22.41 3.56
CA PRO A 56 5.13 -22.59 2.19
C PRO A 56 4.02 -23.03 1.23
N ASP A 57 3.05 -23.82 1.69
CA ASP A 57 1.95 -24.29 0.85
C ASP A 57 1.02 -23.12 0.51
N PHE A 58 0.75 -22.25 1.48
CA PHE A 58 -0.05 -21.04 1.25
C PHE A 58 0.69 -20.03 0.37
N ILE A 59 2.01 -19.87 0.56
CA ILE A 59 2.85 -19.05 -0.32
C ILE A 59 2.77 -19.53 -1.76
N ALA A 60 2.84 -20.85 -1.99
CA ALA A 60 2.70 -21.43 -3.32
C ALA A 60 1.32 -21.15 -3.94
N LYS A 61 0.25 -21.18 -3.15
CA LYS A 61 -1.12 -20.83 -3.61
C LYS A 61 -1.23 -19.38 -4.04
N VAL A 62 -0.74 -18.43 -3.24
CA VAL A 62 -0.82 -16.99 -3.58
C VAL A 62 0.18 -16.60 -4.66
N ASN A 63 1.27 -17.34 -4.85
CA ASN A 63 2.21 -17.13 -5.94
C ASN A 63 1.71 -17.71 -7.28
N ASN A 64 0.44 -17.48 -7.61
CA ASN A 64 -0.23 -17.95 -8.82
C ASN A 64 -0.73 -16.75 -9.64
N LYS A 65 -0.12 -16.52 -10.80
CA LYS A 65 -0.43 -15.36 -11.66
C LYS A 65 -1.90 -15.31 -12.08
N THR A 66 -2.45 -16.43 -12.52
CA THR A 66 -3.82 -16.54 -13.02
C THR A 66 -4.84 -16.15 -11.96
N LEU A 67 -4.57 -16.51 -10.70
CA LEU A 67 -5.40 -16.14 -9.56
C LEU A 67 -5.48 -14.61 -9.39
N TRP A 68 -4.35 -13.92 -9.47
CA TRP A 68 -4.33 -12.46 -9.35
C TRP A 68 -4.98 -11.76 -10.53
N GLU A 69 -4.70 -12.19 -11.76
CA GLU A 69 -5.29 -11.61 -12.98
C GLU A 69 -6.81 -11.79 -13.00
N ALA A 70 -7.30 -12.91 -12.48
CA ALA A 70 -8.72 -13.14 -12.29
C ALA A 70 -9.35 -12.17 -11.27
N CYS A 71 -8.71 -11.99 -10.11
CA CYS A 71 -9.18 -11.07 -9.06
C CYS A 71 -9.16 -9.61 -9.53
N ASP A 72 -8.09 -9.16 -10.19
CA ASP A 72 -7.94 -7.81 -10.71
C ASP A 72 -8.99 -7.49 -11.77
N LYS A 73 -9.27 -8.45 -12.67
CA LYS A 73 -10.32 -8.33 -13.67
C LYS A 73 -11.70 -8.12 -13.04
N ILE A 74 -12.03 -8.85 -11.98
CA ILE A 74 -13.32 -8.69 -11.28
C ILE A 74 -13.37 -7.34 -10.57
N SER A 75 -12.29 -6.99 -9.86
CA SER A 75 -12.15 -5.73 -9.12
C SER A 75 -12.30 -4.52 -10.04
N SER A 76 -11.72 -4.57 -11.24
CA SER A 76 -11.73 -3.48 -12.22
C SER A 76 -13.04 -3.35 -13.00
N ALA A 77 -13.78 -4.44 -13.19
CA ALA A 77 -14.92 -4.47 -14.10
C ALA A 77 -16.23 -3.93 -13.52
N SER A 78 -16.32 -3.72 -12.20
CA SER A 78 -17.64 -3.82 -11.56
C SER A 78 -17.97 -2.78 -10.50
N GLU A 79 -17.08 -1.82 -10.19
CA GLU A 79 -17.14 -1.08 -8.90
C GLU A 79 -17.28 -2.01 -7.67
N SER A 80 -17.22 -3.34 -7.87
CA SER A 80 -17.57 -4.34 -6.87
C SER A 80 -16.27 -4.74 -6.22
N ARG A 81 -16.03 -4.07 -5.09
CA ARG A 81 -15.06 -4.54 -4.12
C ARG A 81 -15.65 -5.75 -3.41
N PHE A 82 -14.82 -6.71 -3.07
CA PHE A 82 -15.26 -7.91 -2.38
C PHE A 82 -15.43 -7.62 -0.89
N TRP A 83 -16.32 -8.39 -0.26
CA TRP A 83 -16.65 -8.27 1.16
C TRP A 83 -16.46 -9.59 1.85
N TYR A 84 -15.70 -9.56 2.93
CA TYR A 84 -15.54 -10.69 3.82
C TYR A 84 -16.05 -10.31 5.21
N TYR A 85 -16.91 -11.17 5.76
CA TYR A 85 -17.45 -11.00 7.10
C TYR A 85 -16.73 -11.97 8.05
N PRO A 86 -16.22 -11.52 9.20
CA PRO A 86 -15.39 -12.33 10.10
C PRO A 86 -16.12 -13.55 10.69
N GLU A 87 -17.45 -13.55 10.70
CA GLU A 87 -18.29 -14.68 11.12
C GLU A 87 -18.42 -15.79 10.07
N ASN A 88 -18.04 -15.51 8.83
CA ASN A 88 -18.12 -16.47 7.73
C ASN A 88 -16.80 -17.24 7.58
N GLU A 89 -16.91 -18.51 7.19
CA GLU A 89 -15.75 -19.26 6.71
C GLU A 89 -15.26 -18.69 5.37
N PRO A 90 -13.95 -18.52 5.17
CA PRO A 90 -13.40 -18.08 3.90
C PRO A 90 -13.77 -19.03 2.74
N ASN A 91 -14.29 -18.47 1.65
CA ASN A 91 -14.73 -19.21 0.47
C ASN A 91 -13.74 -19.11 -0.70
N ASN A 92 -12.72 -18.27 -0.58
CA ASN A 92 -11.64 -18.16 -1.55
C ASN A 92 -10.32 -17.76 -0.87
N ILE A 93 -9.23 -17.90 -1.60
CA ILE A 93 -7.87 -17.66 -1.10
C ILE A 93 -7.61 -16.22 -0.64
N PHE A 94 -8.31 -15.22 -1.18
CA PHE A 94 -8.17 -13.82 -0.75
C PHE A 94 -8.94 -13.52 0.54
N GLU A 95 -10.05 -14.22 0.78
CA GLU A 95 -10.70 -14.24 2.10
C GLU A 95 -9.81 -14.95 3.12
N GLU A 96 -9.23 -16.10 2.78
CA GLU A 96 -8.27 -16.78 3.66
C GLU A 96 -7.07 -15.88 4.01
N LEU A 97 -6.56 -15.15 3.02
CA LEU A 97 -5.49 -14.16 3.21
C LEU A 97 -5.96 -12.98 4.08
N THR A 98 -7.20 -12.51 3.90
CA THR A 98 -7.81 -11.46 4.74
C THR A 98 -7.88 -11.90 6.21
N VAL A 99 -8.28 -13.15 6.47
CA VAL A 99 -8.23 -13.73 7.81
C VAL A 99 -6.81 -13.72 8.35
N LYS A 100 -5.81 -14.19 7.58
CA LYS A 100 -4.41 -14.18 8.02
C LYS A 100 -3.91 -12.77 8.34
N ILE A 101 -4.31 -11.77 7.56
CA ILE A 101 -3.96 -10.35 7.79
C ILE A 101 -4.54 -9.91 9.14
N TYR A 102 -5.86 -9.98 9.32
CA TYR A 102 -6.47 -9.26 10.43
C TYR A 102 -6.70 -10.08 11.71
N LYS A 103 -6.82 -11.41 11.67
CA LYS A 103 -7.34 -12.23 12.79
C LYS A 103 -6.64 -12.01 14.13
N ASP A 104 -5.33 -11.79 14.11
CA ASP A 104 -4.51 -11.61 15.31
C ASP A 104 -4.26 -10.12 15.66
N THR A 105 -4.98 -9.21 14.99
CA THR A 105 -4.89 -7.76 15.21
C THR A 105 -6.06 -7.26 16.07
N PRO A 106 -5.92 -6.10 16.75
CA PRO A 106 -7.05 -5.50 17.46
C PRO A 106 -8.20 -5.10 16.52
N TYR A 107 -7.94 -4.95 15.22
CA TYR A 107 -8.94 -4.56 14.23
C TYR A 107 -9.90 -5.72 13.88
N TRP A 108 -9.50 -6.98 14.14
CA TRP A 108 -10.32 -8.15 13.81
C TRP A 108 -11.75 -8.05 14.37
N LYS A 109 -11.83 -7.67 15.63
CA LYS A 109 -13.07 -7.61 16.43
C LYS A 109 -13.77 -6.26 16.33
N GLN A 110 -13.10 -5.25 15.79
CA GLN A 110 -13.65 -3.90 15.64
C GLN A 110 -14.33 -3.71 14.29
N ALA A 111 -13.88 -4.43 13.26
CA ALA A 111 -14.47 -4.38 11.95
C ALA A 111 -15.79 -5.15 11.91
N THR A 112 -16.79 -4.58 11.25
CA THR A 112 -18.01 -5.29 10.84
C THR A 112 -17.71 -6.18 9.64
N ALA A 113 -16.86 -5.72 8.72
CA ALA A 113 -16.48 -6.46 7.53
C ALA A 113 -15.14 -5.95 6.96
N TYR A 114 -14.58 -6.74 6.06
CA TYR A 114 -13.34 -6.45 5.36
C TYR A 114 -13.63 -6.27 3.88
N GLU A 115 -13.31 -5.09 3.38
CA GLU A 115 -13.37 -4.79 1.95
C GLU A 115 -12.04 -5.17 1.33
N TYR A 116 -12.01 -5.93 0.24
CA TYR A 116 -10.76 -6.26 -0.42
C TYR A 116 -10.86 -6.21 -1.95
N TRP A 117 -9.73 -5.94 -2.59
CA TRP A 117 -9.60 -5.94 -4.04
C TRP A 117 -8.14 -6.15 -4.46
N CYS A 118 -7.95 -6.72 -5.66
CA CYS A 118 -6.62 -6.89 -6.24
C CYS A 118 -6.32 -5.74 -7.18
N ASN A 119 -5.06 -5.30 -7.19
CA ASN A 119 -4.54 -4.32 -8.14
C ASN A 119 -3.30 -4.90 -8.82
N ILE A 120 -3.31 -4.92 -10.15
CA ILE A 120 -2.14 -5.19 -10.98
C ILE A 120 -1.72 -3.91 -11.66
N ASN A 121 -0.59 -3.35 -11.22
CA ASN A 121 -0.05 -2.13 -11.78
C ASN A 121 1.16 -2.44 -12.66
N ASP A 122 1.25 -1.78 -13.82
CA ASP A 122 2.42 -1.87 -14.71
C ASP A 122 2.75 -0.50 -15.31
N SER A 123 3.82 -0.45 -16.10
CA SER A 123 4.32 0.80 -16.69
C SER A 123 3.41 1.42 -17.75
N SER A 124 2.39 0.69 -18.21
CA SER A 124 1.40 1.12 -19.20
C SER A 124 0.17 1.80 -18.59
N MET A 125 -0.01 1.74 -17.27
CA MET A 125 -1.10 2.45 -16.58
C MET A 125 -1.02 3.96 -16.84
N ARG A 126 -2.07 4.52 -17.44
CA ARG A 126 -2.13 5.95 -17.79
C ARG A 126 -1.98 6.89 -16.59
N SER A 127 -2.51 6.49 -15.44
CA SER A 127 -2.41 7.26 -14.19
C SER A 127 -1.01 7.21 -13.57
N GLY A 128 -0.13 6.31 -14.04
CA GLY A 128 1.17 6.10 -13.43
C GLY A 128 1.06 5.56 -12.00
N GLY A 129 0.06 4.73 -11.70
CA GLY A 129 -0.15 4.16 -10.36
C GLY A 129 -1.49 4.56 -9.74
N VAL A 130 -1.60 4.41 -8.42
CA VAL A 130 -2.75 4.87 -7.64
C VAL A 130 -2.41 6.27 -7.16
N VAL A 131 -3.20 7.27 -7.55
CA VAL A 131 -2.96 8.69 -7.22
C VAL A 131 -3.10 8.98 -5.72
N TRP A 132 -2.72 10.18 -5.27
CA TRP A 132 -2.96 10.59 -3.89
C TRP A 132 -4.44 10.59 -3.53
N HIS A 133 -4.81 9.86 -2.49
CA HIS A 133 -6.18 9.75 -1.99
C HIS A 133 -6.20 9.44 -0.49
N THR A 134 -7.39 9.49 0.08
CA THR A 134 -7.73 8.90 1.39
C THR A 134 -8.85 7.90 1.14
N ASP A 135 -8.82 6.76 1.83
CA ASP A 135 -9.89 5.77 1.69
C ASP A 135 -11.08 6.18 2.53
N ARG A 136 -12.24 6.23 1.92
CA ARG A 136 -13.47 6.64 2.59
C ARG A 136 -14.69 6.05 1.89
N ASP A 137 -15.81 6.12 2.58
CA ASP A 137 -17.11 5.83 2.00
C ASP A 137 -17.55 7.00 1.09
N GLU A 138 -17.34 6.83 -0.21
CA GLU A 138 -17.65 7.85 -1.22
C GLU A 138 -19.16 8.13 -1.31
N GLU A 139 -20.03 7.14 -1.07
CA GLU A 139 -21.48 7.36 -1.10
C GLU A 139 -21.95 8.18 0.11
N VAL A 140 -21.40 7.93 1.30
CA VAL A 140 -21.72 8.76 2.48
C VAL A 140 -21.15 10.16 2.36
N LEU A 141 -19.98 10.33 1.75
CA LEU A 141 -19.49 11.68 1.44
C LEU A 141 -20.43 12.39 0.44
N ALA A 142 -20.85 11.70 -0.63
CA ALA A 142 -21.69 12.29 -1.66
C ALA A 142 -23.11 12.62 -1.17
N THR A 143 -23.70 11.78 -0.32
CA THR A 143 -25.11 11.89 0.09
C THR A 143 -25.30 12.60 1.43
N GLU A 144 -24.41 12.40 2.39
CA GLU A 144 -24.53 12.98 3.74
C GLU A 144 -23.50 14.07 4.03
N HIS A 145 -22.51 14.27 3.15
CA HIS A 145 -21.39 15.18 3.37
C HIS A 145 -20.60 14.88 4.65
N LYS A 146 -20.48 13.60 5.01
CA LYS A 146 -19.70 13.14 6.15
C LYS A 146 -18.49 12.34 5.69
N LEU A 147 -17.36 12.57 6.35
CA LEU A 147 -16.17 11.75 6.17
C LEU A 147 -16.28 10.52 7.08
N VAL A 148 -16.31 9.35 6.46
CA VAL A 148 -16.26 8.08 7.16
C VAL A 148 -15.20 7.21 6.51
N PHE A 149 -14.23 6.80 7.33
CA PHE A 149 -13.04 6.09 6.90
C PHE A 149 -13.08 4.64 7.39
N PRO A 150 -12.36 3.73 6.73
CA PRO A 150 -11.97 2.46 7.34
C PRO A 150 -11.23 2.68 8.67
N ILE A 151 -11.29 1.69 9.55
CA ILE A 151 -10.56 1.69 10.83
C ILE A 151 -9.05 1.59 10.55
N MET A 152 -8.68 0.71 9.61
CA MET A 152 -7.30 0.44 9.22
C MET A 152 -7.31 -0.11 7.78
N GLY A 153 -6.32 0.28 6.98
CA GLY A 153 -6.07 -0.33 5.68
C GLY A 153 -4.83 -1.20 5.71
N ALA A 154 -4.81 -2.21 4.85
CA ALA A 154 -3.68 -3.10 4.65
C ALA A 154 -3.40 -3.32 3.17
N VAL A 155 -2.13 -3.50 2.81
CA VAL A 155 -1.70 -3.86 1.46
C VAL A 155 -0.71 -5.02 1.53
N PHE A 156 -1.04 -6.13 0.88
CA PHE A 156 -0.19 -7.31 0.79
C PHE A 156 0.37 -7.50 -0.62
N TYR A 157 1.67 -7.75 -0.72
CA TYR A 157 2.41 -7.89 -1.97
C TYR A 157 2.73 -9.37 -2.23
N GLY A 158 1.79 -10.08 -2.87
CA GLY A 158 1.74 -11.54 -2.78
C GLY A 158 2.17 -12.35 -4.00
N TYR A 159 2.61 -11.72 -5.08
CA TYR A 159 3.11 -12.42 -6.27
C TYR A 159 4.58 -12.10 -6.50
N ASN A 160 5.40 -13.14 -6.71
CA ASN A 160 6.84 -13.02 -6.86
C ASN A 160 7.21 -12.63 -8.29
N GLU A 161 6.97 -11.37 -8.64
CA GLU A 161 7.44 -10.75 -9.88
C GLU A 161 8.40 -9.60 -9.56
N THR A 162 9.49 -9.52 -10.30
CA THR A 162 10.43 -8.39 -10.19
C THR A 162 9.81 -7.17 -10.86
N TYR A 163 9.73 -6.06 -10.14
CA TYR A 163 9.31 -4.77 -10.65
C TYR A 163 10.15 -3.63 -10.05
N GLU A 164 10.19 -2.50 -10.73
CA GLU A 164 10.80 -1.26 -10.23
C GLU A 164 9.74 -0.17 -10.08
N GLY A 165 9.89 0.70 -9.08
CA GLY A 165 8.87 1.67 -8.71
C GLY A 165 7.66 1.00 -8.04
N GLY A 166 6.48 1.61 -8.13
CA GLY A 166 5.28 1.06 -7.49
C GLY A 166 5.26 1.17 -5.96
N ASP A 167 6.18 1.95 -5.39
CA ASP A 167 6.35 2.11 -3.95
C ASP A 167 5.15 2.80 -3.32
N PHE A 168 4.95 2.54 -2.02
CA PHE A 168 3.87 3.15 -1.26
C PHE A 168 4.35 4.44 -0.59
N TYR A 169 3.55 5.49 -0.71
CA TYR A 169 3.80 6.77 -0.05
C TYR A 169 2.61 7.14 0.81
N ILE A 170 2.86 7.72 1.98
CA ILE A 170 1.83 8.22 2.89
C ILE A 170 2.31 9.47 3.60
N ILE A 171 1.42 10.44 3.75
CA ILE A 171 1.73 11.75 4.31
C ILE A 171 0.58 12.23 5.20
N ASP A 172 0.94 12.98 6.24
CA ASP A 172 -0.04 13.58 7.12
C ASP A 172 -1.01 14.52 6.36
N SER A 173 -2.29 14.45 6.68
CA SER A 173 -3.32 15.20 5.95
C SER A 173 -3.25 16.71 6.18
N VAL A 174 -2.70 17.15 7.31
CA VAL A 174 -2.45 18.58 7.58
C VAL A 174 -1.26 19.06 6.77
N ALA A 175 -0.18 18.28 6.75
CA ALA A 175 0.99 18.52 5.92
C ALA A 175 0.61 18.64 4.42
N PHE A 176 -0.18 17.68 3.93
CA PHE A 176 -0.68 17.68 2.54
C PHE A 176 -1.44 18.96 2.20
N LYS A 177 -2.37 19.39 3.07
CA LYS A 177 -3.16 20.64 2.87
C LYS A 177 -2.32 21.91 2.89
N LYS A 178 -1.23 21.94 3.66
CA LYS A 178 -0.30 23.09 3.67
C LYS A 178 0.50 23.16 2.39
N GLY A 179 1.02 22.02 1.92
CA GLY A 179 1.80 21.96 0.68
C GLY A 179 0.97 22.23 -0.57
N SER A 180 -0.29 21.76 -0.61
CA SER A 180 -1.18 21.94 -1.78
C SER A 180 -1.57 23.39 -2.03
N ARG A 181 -1.68 24.22 -0.99
CA ARG A 181 -2.05 25.64 -1.09
C ARG A 181 -0.99 26.54 -1.73
N SER A 182 0.25 26.09 -1.83
CA SER A 182 1.37 26.88 -2.41
C SER A 182 1.62 26.66 -3.90
N ALA A 183 1.04 25.61 -4.49
CA ALA A 183 1.01 25.45 -5.94
C ALA A 183 -0.25 26.18 -6.46
N GLU A 184 -0.18 26.93 -7.56
CA GLU A 184 -1.37 27.49 -8.22
C GLU A 184 -2.34 26.35 -8.56
N TYR A 185 -3.33 26.17 -7.68
CA TYR A 185 -4.22 25.02 -7.62
C TYR A 185 -5.56 25.45 -8.22
N THR A 186 -5.84 25.09 -9.47
CA THR A 186 -7.08 25.52 -10.17
C THR A 186 -8.06 24.40 -10.47
N ASP A 187 -7.82 23.17 -9.98
CA ASP A 187 -8.84 22.11 -10.04
C ASP A 187 -9.60 22.00 -8.71
N ARG A 188 -10.94 21.90 -8.86
CA ARG A 188 -12.00 21.89 -7.84
C ARG A 188 -11.63 21.18 -6.55
N CYS A 189 -10.94 21.88 -5.65
CA CYS A 189 -11.11 21.61 -4.25
C CYS A 189 -12.50 22.14 -3.89
N ASP A 190 -13.40 21.27 -3.43
CA ASP A 190 -14.59 21.80 -2.77
C ASP A 190 -14.14 22.30 -1.40
N ASP A 191 -13.79 23.59 -1.33
CA ASP A 191 -13.31 24.26 -0.12
C ASP A 191 -14.26 24.06 1.07
N LYS A 192 -15.54 23.78 0.80
CA LYS A 192 -16.56 23.48 1.81
C LYS A 192 -16.30 22.17 2.54
N TYR A 193 -15.67 21.20 1.87
CA TYR A 193 -15.45 19.84 2.40
C TYR A 193 -13.96 19.48 2.52
N GLY A 194 -13.06 20.34 2.04
CA GLY A 194 -11.61 20.17 2.15
C GLY A 194 -11.06 18.99 1.35
N PHE A 195 -11.71 18.67 0.23
CA PHE A 195 -11.36 17.56 -0.66
C PHE A 195 -10.83 18.08 -1.98
N CYS A 196 -9.71 17.51 -2.46
CA CYS A 196 -9.14 17.81 -3.76
C CYS A 196 -8.87 16.49 -4.49
N VAL A 197 -9.44 16.31 -5.68
CA VAL A 197 -8.99 15.27 -6.61
C VAL A 197 -7.74 15.79 -7.29
N SER A 198 -6.55 15.41 -6.84
CA SER A 198 -5.31 15.84 -7.50
C SER A 198 -4.91 14.81 -8.55
N ASN A 199 -4.95 15.16 -9.83
CA ASN A 199 -4.32 14.40 -10.92
C ASN A 199 -2.79 14.56 -10.95
N TYR A 200 -2.15 14.93 -9.84
CA TYR A 200 -0.81 15.51 -9.87
C TYR A 200 0.31 14.55 -9.46
N ASN A 201 1.25 14.37 -10.41
CA ASN A 201 2.61 13.85 -10.22
C ASN A 201 3.59 14.92 -9.72
N LEU A 202 3.14 16.15 -9.42
CA LEU A 202 4.00 17.23 -8.98
C LEU A 202 4.15 17.22 -7.46
N PHE A 203 5.04 16.34 -6.99
CA PHE A 203 5.66 16.54 -5.68
C PHE A 203 6.42 17.87 -5.72
N SER A 204 5.96 18.87 -4.95
CA SER A 204 6.90 19.91 -4.54
C SER A 204 8.00 19.21 -3.71
N SER A 205 9.26 19.65 -3.86
CA SER A 205 10.39 19.11 -3.10
C SER A 205 10.15 19.12 -1.58
N ASN A 206 9.24 19.95 -1.10
CA ASN A 206 8.86 20.07 0.30
C ASN A 206 8.01 18.88 0.78
N LEU A 207 7.02 18.44 -0.02
CA LEU A 207 6.19 17.29 0.36
C LEU A 207 7.00 15.99 0.40
N ALA A 208 8.06 15.88 -0.41
CA ALA A 208 8.91 14.68 -0.48
C ALA A 208 9.62 14.40 0.85
N ASN A 209 9.88 15.45 1.63
CA ASN A 209 10.51 15.32 2.95
C ASN A 209 9.49 14.99 4.06
N GLU A 210 8.21 15.18 3.81
CA GLU A 210 7.12 14.96 4.77
C GLU A 210 6.38 13.64 4.53
N ALA A 211 6.59 13.00 3.38
CA ALA A 211 6.03 11.69 3.07
C ALA A 211 6.90 10.56 3.64
N LEU A 212 6.25 9.57 4.23
CA LEU A 212 6.84 8.27 4.52
C LEU A 212 6.87 7.46 3.22
N PHE A 213 8.05 6.96 2.89
CA PHE A 213 8.28 6.05 1.78
C PHE A 213 8.38 4.61 2.30
N VAL A 214 7.65 3.70 1.68
CA VAL A 214 7.76 2.27 1.95
C VAL A 214 8.10 1.53 0.66
N ASN A 215 9.34 1.02 0.61
CA ASN A 215 9.72 0.08 -0.43
C ASN A 215 9.01 -1.24 -0.21
N THR A 216 8.42 -1.77 -1.27
CA THR A 216 7.54 -2.93 -1.19
C THR A 216 8.11 -4.06 -2.01
N LYS A 217 8.16 -5.25 -1.41
CA LYS A 217 8.72 -6.48 -2.00
C LYS A 217 7.71 -7.60 -1.87
N PHE A 218 7.96 -8.70 -2.60
CA PHE A 218 7.22 -9.94 -2.41
C PHE A 218 7.14 -10.35 -0.93
N ASN A 219 5.98 -10.85 -0.53
CA ASN A 219 5.64 -11.28 0.83
C ASN A 219 5.74 -10.17 1.90
N THR A 220 5.58 -8.90 1.50
CA THR A 220 5.47 -7.78 2.43
C THR A 220 4.01 -7.49 2.73
N LEU A 221 3.68 -7.27 4.00
CA LEU A 221 2.40 -6.74 4.45
C LEU A 221 2.60 -5.34 5.05
N LEU A 222 1.83 -4.39 4.55
CA LEU A 222 1.78 -3.02 5.05
C LEU A 222 0.43 -2.79 5.76
N TYR A 223 0.45 -2.25 6.97
CA TYR A 223 -0.72 -1.61 7.59
C TYR A 223 -0.53 -0.10 7.58
N ALA A 224 -1.60 0.64 7.30
CA ALA A 224 -1.57 2.09 7.31
C ALA A 224 -2.91 2.69 7.76
N ASN A 225 -2.85 3.76 8.55
CA ASN A 225 -4.02 4.57 8.82
C ASN A 225 -4.42 5.35 7.55
N VAL A 226 -5.38 4.81 6.82
CA VAL A 226 -5.85 5.32 5.51
C VAL A 226 -6.64 6.62 5.57
N THR A 227 -6.80 7.22 6.76
CA THR A 227 -7.26 8.61 6.92
C THR A 227 -6.21 9.64 6.47
N HIS A 228 -4.95 9.22 6.38
CA HIS A 228 -3.85 9.99 5.83
C HIS A 228 -3.81 9.87 4.31
N PHE A 229 -3.35 10.92 3.62
CA PHE A 229 -3.16 10.85 2.18
C PHE A 229 -2.10 9.82 1.84
N HIS A 230 -2.41 8.94 0.90
CA HIS A 230 -1.49 7.91 0.45
C HIS A 230 -1.63 7.65 -1.05
N LYS A 231 -0.61 7.01 -1.62
CA LYS A 231 -0.55 6.65 -3.04
C LYS A 231 0.31 5.42 -3.26
N ALA A 232 0.16 4.80 -4.43
CA ALA A 232 1.11 3.83 -4.94
C ALA A 232 1.73 4.40 -6.23
N ASP A 233 3.05 4.56 -6.24
CA ASP A 233 3.75 5.26 -7.30
C ASP A 233 3.77 4.49 -8.62
N ARG A 234 4.35 5.11 -9.65
CA ARG A 234 4.44 4.50 -10.97
C ARG A 234 5.33 3.26 -10.93
N VAL A 235 4.84 2.17 -11.51
CA VAL A 235 5.69 1.02 -11.87
C VAL A 235 6.50 1.40 -13.11
N LEU A 236 7.81 1.40 -12.99
CA LEU A 236 8.75 1.76 -14.05
C LEU A 236 9.05 0.56 -14.96
N SER A 237 9.15 -0.63 -14.39
CA SER A 237 9.37 -1.89 -15.10
C SER A 237 8.71 -3.06 -14.35
N GLY A 238 8.35 -4.14 -15.05
CA GLY A 238 7.65 -5.29 -14.48
C GLY A 238 6.17 -5.03 -14.16
N LYS A 239 5.60 -5.88 -13.29
CA LYS A 239 4.22 -5.76 -12.79
C LYS A 239 4.18 -5.89 -11.28
N ARG A 240 3.45 -5.00 -10.63
CA ARG A 240 3.18 -4.99 -9.18
C ARG A 240 1.82 -5.59 -8.92
N TYR A 241 1.79 -6.67 -8.14
CA TYR A 241 0.57 -7.36 -7.71
C TYR A 241 0.33 -7.11 -6.23
N ALA A 242 -0.81 -6.51 -5.89
CA ALA A 242 -1.14 -6.20 -4.51
C ALA A 242 -2.61 -6.52 -4.19
N LEU A 243 -2.85 -7.06 -3.00
CA LEU A 243 -4.18 -7.14 -2.39
C LEU A 243 -4.31 -5.97 -1.42
N ALA A 244 -5.28 -5.09 -1.65
CA ALA A 244 -5.67 -4.07 -0.67
C ALA A 244 -6.84 -4.60 0.15
N VAL A 245 -6.80 -4.38 1.47
CA VAL A 245 -7.83 -4.83 2.41
C VAL A 245 -8.12 -3.76 3.47
N ASN A 246 -9.34 -3.26 3.50
CA ASN A 246 -9.81 -2.27 4.48
C ASN A 246 -10.69 -2.92 5.55
N ALA A 247 -10.31 -2.74 6.81
CA ALA A 247 -11.12 -3.10 7.97
C ALA A 247 -12.16 -2.00 8.22
N ASN A 248 -13.43 -2.30 7.98
CA ASN A 248 -14.51 -1.31 8.04
C ASN A 248 -15.35 -1.48 9.31
N GLY A 249 -15.51 -0.41 10.10
CA GLY A 249 -16.35 -0.40 11.31
C GLY A 249 -17.85 -0.35 11.04
N ARG A 250 -18.25 -0.29 9.76
CA ARG A 250 -19.62 -0.37 9.28
C ARG A 250 -19.62 -0.82 7.83
N ARG A 251 -20.77 -1.30 7.34
CA ARG A 251 -20.97 -1.56 5.90
C ARG A 251 -21.07 -0.23 5.13
N PRO A 252 -20.35 -0.05 4.01
CA PRO A 252 -20.51 1.12 3.15
C PRO A 252 -21.88 1.15 2.48
N LYS A 253 -22.43 2.35 2.26
CA LYS A 253 -23.78 2.51 1.73
C LYS A 253 -23.97 2.03 0.29
N ASN A 254 -22.93 2.14 -0.53
CA ASN A 254 -22.95 1.68 -1.93
C ASN A 254 -23.14 0.18 -2.10
N ILE A 255 -23.12 -0.57 -1.01
CA ILE A 255 -23.04 -2.04 -0.99
C ILE A 255 -24.34 -2.63 -0.46
N GLU A 256 -25.24 -1.81 0.06
CA GLU A 256 -26.64 -2.22 0.27
C GLU A 256 -27.35 -2.55 -1.06
N LYS A 257 -26.81 -2.07 -2.19
CA LYS A 257 -27.26 -2.40 -3.55
C LYS A 257 -26.44 -3.52 -4.20
N ALA A 258 -25.40 -4.03 -3.54
CA ALA A 258 -24.60 -5.11 -4.09
C ALA A 258 -25.45 -6.37 -4.22
N PRO A 259 -25.22 -7.20 -5.25
CA PRO A 259 -25.92 -8.46 -5.42
C PRO A 259 -25.82 -9.28 -4.13
N SER A 260 -26.86 -10.03 -3.77
CA SER A 260 -26.81 -10.88 -2.58
C SER A 260 -25.61 -11.84 -2.64
N ASP A 261 -25.16 -12.37 -1.51
CA ASP A 261 -24.08 -13.36 -1.48
C ASP A 261 -24.38 -14.54 -2.44
N ASP A 262 -25.66 -14.88 -2.64
CA ASP A 262 -26.12 -15.85 -3.63
C ASP A 262 -25.87 -15.41 -5.08
N GLU A 263 -26.10 -14.14 -5.42
CA GLU A 263 -25.84 -13.60 -6.76
C GLU A 263 -24.33 -13.49 -7.05
N MET A 264 -23.52 -13.15 -6.05
CA MET A 264 -22.05 -13.18 -6.18
C MET A 264 -21.53 -14.61 -6.32
N ALA A 265 -22.03 -15.56 -5.52
CA ALA A 265 -21.68 -16.97 -5.62
C ALA A 265 -22.12 -17.60 -6.95
N MET A 266 -23.26 -17.19 -7.51
CA MET A 266 -23.70 -17.62 -8.84
C MET A 266 -22.83 -17.07 -9.97
N LYS A 267 -22.35 -15.82 -9.86
CA LYS A 267 -21.41 -15.23 -10.83
C LYS A 267 -19.98 -15.78 -10.71
N ALA A 268 -19.56 -16.12 -9.48
CA ALA A 268 -18.27 -16.76 -9.21
C ALA A 268 -18.18 -18.22 -9.71
N LYS A 269 -19.31 -18.88 -9.98
CA LYS A 269 -19.38 -20.16 -10.72
C LYS A 269 -19.00 -20.05 -12.21
N GLY A 270 -18.61 -18.85 -12.67
CA GLY A 270 -17.75 -18.69 -13.84
C GLY A 270 -16.40 -19.42 -13.68
N PRO A 271 -15.47 -19.34 -14.65
CA PRO A 271 -14.38 -20.31 -14.85
C PRO A 271 -13.47 -20.61 -13.64
N LEU A 272 -13.48 -19.79 -12.58
CA LEU A 272 -12.77 -20.01 -11.31
C LEU A 272 -13.46 -21.03 -10.38
N GLY A 273 -14.80 -21.08 -10.36
CA GLY A 273 -15.56 -22.00 -9.51
C GLY A 273 -15.40 -23.48 -9.90
N ASN A 274 -15.05 -23.75 -11.15
CA ASN A 274 -14.67 -25.09 -11.61
C ASN A 274 -13.17 -25.37 -11.52
N THR A 275 -12.30 -24.35 -11.41
CA THR A 275 -10.84 -24.60 -11.32
C THR A 275 -10.41 -25.07 -9.93
N VAL A 276 -11.08 -24.63 -8.86
CA VAL A 276 -10.72 -25.05 -7.49
C VAL A 276 -11.04 -26.54 -7.26
N LYS A 277 -12.15 -27.06 -7.82
CA LYS A 277 -12.44 -28.51 -7.78
C LYS A 277 -11.56 -29.36 -8.72
N THR A 278 -10.85 -28.76 -9.67
CA THR A 278 -9.93 -29.51 -10.56
C THR A 278 -8.54 -29.70 -9.96
N TYR A 279 -8.12 -28.93 -8.96
CA TYR A 279 -6.81 -29.16 -8.31
C TYR A 279 -6.80 -30.38 -7.38
N GLU A 280 -7.93 -30.76 -6.79
CA GLU A 280 -8.06 -32.04 -6.05
C GLU A 280 -8.05 -33.27 -6.97
N ASN A 281 -8.29 -33.10 -8.27
CA ASN A 281 -8.27 -34.20 -9.25
C ASN A 281 -6.98 -34.29 -10.07
N LEU A 282 -6.09 -33.29 -10.03
CA LEU A 282 -4.79 -33.34 -10.70
C LEU A 282 -3.68 -33.96 -9.82
N SER A 283 -3.81 -33.94 -8.49
CA SER A 283 -2.86 -34.59 -7.57
C SER A 283 -3.04 -36.11 -7.47
N ILE A 284 -4.15 -36.67 -7.99
CA ILE A 284 -4.44 -38.12 -7.96
C ILE A 284 -4.01 -38.85 -9.25
N ARG A 285 -3.60 -38.14 -10.33
CA ARG A 285 -3.26 -38.76 -11.63
C ARG A 285 -1.82 -38.60 -12.12
N LEU A 286 -0.86 -38.41 -11.22
CA LEU A 286 0.58 -38.51 -11.54
C LEU A 286 1.34 -39.53 -10.69
N GLY A 287 0.63 -40.46 -10.06
CA GLY A 287 1.20 -41.55 -9.24
C GLY A 287 1.32 -42.92 -9.90
N GLU A 288 0.92 -43.09 -11.18
CA GLU A 288 0.95 -44.38 -11.87
C GLU A 288 1.52 -44.25 -13.29
N ALA A 289 2.82 -43.94 -13.39
CA ALA A 289 3.57 -44.13 -14.64
C ALA A 289 5.09 -44.13 -14.41
N PHE A 290 5.59 -44.75 -13.35
CA PHE A 290 7.00 -45.18 -13.25
C PHE A 290 7.13 -46.35 -12.25
N VAL A 291 6.70 -47.53 -12.71
CA VAL A 291 7.39 -48.82 -12.56
C VAL A 291 7.23 -49.55 -13.89
#